data_AF-A0A2L0ESN8-F1
#
_entry.id   AF-A0A2L0ESN8-F1
#
_cell.length_a   1.000
_cell.length_b   1.000
_cell.length_c   1.000
_cell.angle_alpha   90.00
_cell.angle_beta   90.00
_cell.angle_gamma   90.00
#
_symmetry.space_group_name_H-M   'P 1'
#
loop_
_entity.id
_entity.type
_entity.pdbx_description
1 polymer ?
#
loop_
_entity_poly.entity_id
_entity_poly.type
_entity_poly.pdbx_seq_one_letter_code
_entity_poly.pdbx_strand_id
1 'polypeptide(L)'
;MATIERYLACGHVVVGTSVPGFSSVQRALVRLDRSRDVRARVPSLLLALSMAAETDLVATLPARVVRASGLPLTTRPLPFEVEPFTLHAAFHPRTTTDPRHRRIRESLFSKPAARGRSRISRRPSG
;
A
#
# COMPACT_ATOMS: atom_id res chain seq x y z
N MET A 1 -14.02 16.80 5.64
CA MET A 1 -13.83 15.82 4.54
C MET A 1 -12.82 16.38 3.54
N ALA A 2 -11.99 15.53 2.93
CA ALA A 2 -11.23 15.93 1.75
C ALA A 2 -12.17 15.91 0.53
N THR A 3 -12.07 16.88 -0.38
CA THR A 3 -12.82 16.89 -1.64
C THR A 3 -11.90 16.43 -2.78
N ILE A 4 -12.49 16.06 -3.92
CA ILE A 4 -11.70 15.66 -5.09
C ILE A 4 -10.84 16.82 -5.61
N GLU A 5 -11.32 18.06 -5.56
CA GLU A 5 -10.57 19.26 -5.97
C GLU A 5 -9.31 19.44 -5.14
N ARG A 6 -9.41 19.27 -3.81
CA ARG A 6 -8.26 19.33 -2.91
C ARG A 6 -7.25 18.21 -3.19
N TYR A 7 -7.72 17.03 -3.55
CA TYR A 7 -6.84 15.93 -3.95
C TYR A 7 -6.10 16.24 -5.26
N LEU A 8 -6.81 16.79 -6.27
CA LEU A 8 -6.25 17.09 -7.58
C LEU A 8 -5.29 18.29 -7.57
N ALA A 9 -5.45 19.21 -6.62
CA ALA A 9 -4.55 20.35 -6.43
C ALA A 9 -3.17 19.97 -5.86
N CYS A 10 -3.03 18.78 -5.28
CA CYS A 10 -1.74 18.30 -4.77
C CYS A 10 -0.85 17.78 -5.91
N GLY A 11 0.48 17.83 -5.72
CA GLY A 11 1.42 17.05 -6.52
C GLY A 11 1.46 15.60 -6.05
N HIS A 12 1.48 14.65 -6.99
CA HIS A 12 1.38 13.22 -6.68
C HIS A 12 2.67 12.46 -7.00
N VAL A 13 3.04 11.55 -6.09
CA VAL A 13 3.93 10.43 -6.40
C VAL A 13 3.10 9.20 -6.71
N VAL A 14 3.40 8.53 -7.82
CA VAL A 14 2.64 7.36 -8.26
C VAL A 14 3.56 6.16 -8.42
N VAL A 15 3.05 4.99 -8.06
CA VAL A 15 3.76 3.73 -8.22
C VAL A 15 3.42 3.13 -9.57
N GLY A 16 4.45 2.82 -10.37
CA GLY A 16 4.30 2.16 -11.66
C GLY A 16 5.52 2.36 -12.55
N THR A 17 5.79 1.36 -13.40
CA THR A 17 6.83 1.39 -14.43
C THR A 17 6.22 1.86 -15.73
N SER A 18 6.37 3.15 -16.09
CA SER A 18 6.10 3.84 -17.38
C SER A 18 4.87 3.52 -18.25
N VAL A 19 4.13 2.43 -18.04
CA VAL A 19 2.93 2.06 -18.79
C VAL A 19 1.74 2.79 -18.17
N PRO A 20 1.15 3.76 -18.89
CA PRO A 20 -0.04 4.47 -18.42
C PRO A 20 -1.22 3.48 -18.32
N GLY A 21 -2.01 3.54 -17.24
CA GLY A 21 -3.33 2.88 -17.16
C GLY A 21 -3.53 1.77 -16.13
N PHE A 22 -2.49 1.29 -15.45
CA PHE A 22 -2.64 0.10 -14.59
C PHE A 22 -3.04 0.36 -13.13
N SER A 23 -2.91 1.59 -12.61
CA SER A 23 -3.40 1.86 -11.24
C SER A 23 -4.92 2.01 -11.21
N SER A 24 -5.59 1.39 -10.24
CA SER A 24 -7.04 1.53 -10.01
C SER A 24 -7.45 2.99 -9.83
N VAL A 25 -6.57 3.79 -9.22
CA VAL A 25 -6.75 5.24 -9.03
C VAL A 25 -6.81 5.97 -10.37
N GLN A 26 -5.91 5.66 -11.31
CA GLN A 26 -5.93 6.29 -12.63
C GLN A 26 -7.23 5.94 -13.38
N ARG A 27 -7.67 4.68 -13.33
CA ARG A 27 -8.94 4.26 -13.94
C ARG A 27 -10.13 5.00 -13.34
N ALA A 28 -10.15 5.18 -12.02
CA ALA A 28 -11.19 5.94 -11.34
C ALA A 28 -11.20 7.41 -11.78
N LEU A 29 -10.04 8.07 -11.84
CA LEU A 29 -9.94 9.46 -12.29
C LEU A 29 -10.37 9.64 -13.75
N VAL A 30 -10.00 8.72 -14.64
CA VAL A 30 -10.45 8.73 -16.05
C VAL A 30 -11.98 8.62 -16.16
N ARG A 31 -12.61 7.74 -15.37
CA ARG A 31 -14.09 7.62 -15.34
C ARG A 31 -14.78 8.90 -14.87
N LEU A 32 -14.08 9.74 -14.11
CA LEU A 32 -14.57 11.02 -13.61
C LEU A 32 -14.22 12.20 -14.53
N ASP A 33 -13.56 11.94 -15.67
CA ASP A 33 -13.01 12.97 -16.55
C ASP A 33 -12.07 13.94 -15.81
N ARG A 34 -11.20 13.36 -14.96
CA ARG A 34 -10.22 14.09 -14.14
C ARG A 34 -8.82 13.52 -14.35
N SER A 35 -7.83 14.39 -14.14
CA SER A 35 -6.41 14.05 -14.13
C SER A 35 -5.74 14.70 -12.91
N ARG A 36 -4.73 14.03 -12.36
CA ARG A 36 -3.92 14.55 -11.27
C ARG A 36 -2.52 14.93 -11.76
N ASP A 37 -1.90 15.89 -11.09
CA ASP A 37 -0.52 16.30 -11.36
C ASP A 37 0.47 15.26 -10.83
N VAL A 38 1.08 14.48 -11.72
CA VAL A 38 2.06 13.45 -11.36
C VAL A 38 3.47 14.02 -11.42
N ARG A 39 4.02 14.38 -10.25
CA ARG A 39 5.37 14.94 -10.10
C ARG A 39 6.46 13.90 -10.09
N ALA A 40 6.14 12.68 -9.68
CA ALA A 40 7.11 11.58 -9.64
C ALA A 40 6.46 10.23 -9.93
N ARG A 41 7.20 9.38 -10.64
CA ARG A 41 6.87 7.97 -10.87
C ARG A 41 7.96 7.10 -10.26
N VAL A 42 7.58 6.16 -9.41
CA VAL A 42 8.51 5.29 -8.70
C VAL A 42 8.17 3.81 -8.88
N PRO A 43 9.16 2.91 -8.87
CA PRO A 43 8.93 1.49 -9.12
C PRO A 43 8.34 0.72 -7.93
N SER A 44 8.28 1.30 -6.73
CA SER A 44 7.84 0.58 -5.52
C SER A 44 6.98 1.41 -4.57
N LEU A 45 6.08 0.73 -3.85
CA LEU A 45 5.25 1.32 -2.79
C LEU A 45 6.09 1.89 -1.64
N LEU A 46 7.22 1.25 -1.32
CA LEU A 46 8.11 1.70 -0.25
C LEU A 46 8.77 3.04 -0.61
N LEU A 47 9.20 3.20 -1.87
CA LEU A 47 9.78 4.48 -2.30
C LEU A 47 8.73 5.60 -2.34
N ALA A 48 7.50 5.29 -2.77
CA ALA A 48 6.40 6.25 -2.70
C ALA A 48 6.06 6.66 -1.26
N LEU A 49 6.12 5.73 -0.31
CA LEU A 49 5.95 6.02 1.12
C LEU A 49 7.04 6.98 1.63
N SER A 50 8.31 6.66 1.38
CA SER A 50 9.43 7.50 1.81
C SER A 50 9.36 8.89 1.20
N MET A 51 9.10 8.98 -0.11
CA MET A 51 8.94 10.27 -0.78
C MET A 51 7.79 11.11 -0.20
N ALA A 52 6.63 10.50 0.06
CA ALA A 52 5.51 11.21 0.67
C ALA A 52 5.78 11.64 2.12
N ALA A 53 6.74 11.00 2.80
CA ALA A 53 7.14 11.37 4.16
C ALA A 53 8.17 12.52 4.18
N GLU A 54 8.92 12.70 3.09
CA GLU A 54 10.02 13.67 2.99
C GLU A 54 9.68 14.89 2.12
N THR A 55 8.49 14.92 1.50
CA THR A 55 8.07 15.98 0.58
C THR A 55 6.61 16.37 0.81
N ASP A 56 6.17 17.46 0.19
CA ASP A 56 4.74 17.86 0.16
C ASP A 56 3.90 17.06 -0.86
N LEU A 57 4.44 15.96 -1.41
CA LEU A 57 3.73 15.13 -2.38
C LEU A 57 2.76 14.16 -1.70
N VAL A 58 1.63 13.93 -2.37
CA VAL A 58 0.62 12.96 -1.94
C VAL A 58 0.84 11.62 -2.64
N ALA A 59 0.74 10.54 -1.88
CA ALA A 59 0.72 9.17 -2.41
C ALA A 59 -0.63 8.50 -2.12
N THR A 60 -1.18 7.78 -3.11
CA THR A 60 -2.34 6.91 -2.89
C THR A 60 -1.87 5.47 -2.79
N LEU A 61 -1.96 4.90 -1.58
CA LEU A 61 -1.35 3.61 -1.24
C LEU A 61 -2.32 2.71 -0.46
N PRO A 62 -2.14 1.38 -0.48
CA PRO A 62 -2.93 0.48 0.36
C PRO A 62 -2.74 0.82 1.84
N ALA A 63 -3.85 1.05 2.55
CA ALA A 63 -3.82 1.51 3.95
C ALA A 63 -3.03 0.59 4.90
N ARG A 64 -2.97 -0.72 4.61
CA ARG A 64 -2.17 -1.68 5.39
C ARG A 64 -0.67 -1.38 5.32
N VAL A 65 -0.17 -0.95 4.15
CA VAL A 65 1.24 -0.62 3.93
C VAL A 65 1.60 0.66 4.68
N VAL A 66 0.75 1.68 4.61
CA VAL A 66 0.97 2.94 5.34
C VAL A 66 1.00 2.69 6.86
N ARG A 67 0.04 1.92 7.40
CA ARG A 67 0.00 1.59 8.83
C ARG A 67 1.21 0.79 9.31
N ALA A 68 1.75 -0.08 8.46
CA ALA A 68 2.92 -0.90 8.79
C ALA A 68 4.25 -0.13 8.69
N SER A 69 4.27 1.03 8.02
CA SER A 69 5.50 1.78 7.73
C SER A 69 6.16 2.42 8.95
N GLY A 70 5.37 2.82 9.95
CA GLY A 70 5.86 3.60 11.10
C GLY A 70 6.30 5.03 10.76
N LEU A 71 6.08 5.50 9.52
CA LEU A 71 6.42 6.84 9.09
C LEU A 71 5.42 7.89 9.62
N PRO A 72 5.83 9.14 9.84
CA PRO A 72 4.98 10.22 10.35
C PRO A 72 4.01 10.76 9.28
N LEU A 73 3.19 9.88 8.69
CA LEU A 73 2.27 10.20 7.61
C LEU A 73 0.84 10.39 8.14
N THR A 74 0.15 11.42 7.66
CA THR A 74 -1.31 11.56 7.86
C THR A 74 -2.06 10.85 6.74
N THR A 75 -3.01 9.99 7.09
CA THR A 75 -3.85 9.28 6.11
C THR A 75 -5.26 9.86 6.05
N ARG A 76 -5.85 9.86 4.85
CA ARG A 76 -7.23 10.27 4.61
C ARG A 76 -7.90 9.28 3.65
N PRO A 77 -9.21 9.05 3.77
CA PRO A 77 -9.95 8.29 2.78
C PRO A 77 -9.92 9.03 1.44
N LEU A 78 -9.98 8.27 0.34
CA LEU A 78 -10.09 8.88 -0.98
C LEU A 78 -11.45 9.57 -1.14
N PRO A 79 -11.50 10.76 -1.76
CA PRO A 79 -12.74 11.50 -1.97
C PRO A 79 -13.53 11.01 -3.20
N PHE A 80 -13.22 9.82 -3.70
CA PHE A 80 -13.85 9.17 -4.84
C PHE A 80 -13.68 7.65 -4.73
N GLU A 81 -14.56 6.91 -5.39
CA GLU A 81 -14.54 5.45 -5.41
C GLU A 81 -13.38 4.91 -6.25
N VAL A 82 -12.67 3.94 -5.70
CA VAL A 82 -11.56 3.25 -6.37
C VAL A 82 -11.72 1.75 -6.16
N GLU A 83 -11.47 0.99 -7.22
CA GLU A 83 -11.47 -0.46 -7.16
C GLU A 83 -10.51 -0.96 -6.06
N PRO A 84 -10.97 -1.86 -5.17
CA PRO A 84 -10.16 -2.37 -4.09
C PRO A 84 -8.85 -3.02 -4.57
N PHE A 85 -7.79 -2.83 -3.80
CA PHE A 85 -6.53 -3.49 -4.05
C PHE A 85 -6.57 -4.94 -3.55
N THR A 86 -6.53 -5.90 -4.47
CA THR A 86 -6.48 -7.34 -4.16
C THR A 86 -5.06 -7.87 -4.31
N LEU A 87 -4.53 -8.49 -3.25
CA LEU A 87 -3.25 -9.19 -3.29
C LEU A 87 -3.50 -10.68 -3.52
N HIS A 88 -2.98 -11.20 -4.63
CA HIS A 88 -3.05 -12.62 -4.96
C HIS A 88 -1.73 -13.31 -4.63
N ALA A 89 -1.80 -14.54 -4.12
CA ALA A 89 -0.64 -15.42 -4.01
C ALA A 89 -0.83 -16.60 -4.98
N ALA A 90 0.11 -16.76 -5.91
CA ALA A 90 0.11 -17.81 -6.90
C ALA A 90 1.15 -18.88 -6.55
N PHE A 91 0.79 -20.15 -6.77
CA PHE A 91 1.65 -21.29 -6.48
C PHE A 91 1.72 -22.21 -7.70
N HIS A 92 2.91 -22.71 -8.02
CA HIS A 92 3.08 -23.61 -9.15
C HIS A 92 2.51 -25.01 -8.81
N PRO A 93 1.77 -25.67 -9.71
CA PRO A 93 1.15 -26.98 -9.44
C PRO A 93 2.12 -28.05 -8.92
N ARG A 94 3.37 -28.04 -9.40
CA ARG A 94 4.45 -28.95 -8.95
C ARG A 94 4.76 -28.88 -7.45
N THR A 95 4.47 -27.76 -6.80
CA THR A 95 4.74 -27.54 -5.36
C THR A 95 3.51 -27.79 -4.49
N THR A 96 2.39 -28.21 -5.09
CA THR A 96 1.12 -28.36 -4.38
C THR A 96 1.15 -29.46 -3.34
N THR A 97 1.85 -30.57 -3.62
CA THR A 97 1.93 -31.74 -2.73
C THR A 97 3.08 -31.66 -1.73
N ASP A 98 4.02 -30.73 -1.90
CA ASP A 98 5.14 -30.57 -0.98
C ASP A 98 4.66 -30.05 0.39
N PRO A 99 4.89 -30.80 1.49
CA PRO A 99 4.45 -30.42 2.82
C PRO A 99 5.03 -29.09 3.32
N ARG A 100 6.23 -28.71 2.90
CA ARG A 100 6.88 -27.43 3.26
C ARG A 100 6.14 -26.28 2.60
N HIS A 101 5.84 -26.39 1.31
CA HIS A 101 5.04 -25.39 0.58
C HIS A 101 3.61 -25.31 1.09
N ARG A 102 3.01 -26.44 1.47
CA ARG A 102 1.68 -26.46 2.11
C ARG A 102 1.67 -25.68 3.42
N ARG A 103 2.62 -25.93 4.34
CA ARG A 103 2.70 -25.19 5.60
C ARG A 103 2.89 -23.69 5.42
N ILE A 104 3.72 -23.27 4.46
CA ILE A 104 3.91 -21.84 4.15
C ILE A 104 2.61 -21.22 3.63
N ARG A 105 1.86 -21.92 2.76
CA ARG A 105 0.55 -21.44 2.31
C ARG A 105 -0.43 -21.29 3.45
N GLU A 106 -0.53 -22.33 4.28
CA GLU A 106 -1.40 -22.32 5.45
C GLU A 106 -1.05 -21.16 6.39
N SER A 107 0.23 -20.86 6.62
CA SER A 107 0.64 -19.72 7.45
C SER A 107 0.33 -18.37 6.79
N LEU A 108 0.55 -18.21 5.49
CA LEU A 108 0.22 -16.99 4.73
C LEU A 108 -1.27 -16.65 4.77
N PHE A 109 -2.14 -17.65 4.72
CA PHE A 109 -3.60 -17.46 4.72
C PHE A 109 -4.25 -17.62 6.09
N SER A 110 -3.51 -18.09 7.09
CA SER A 110 -3.99 -18.09 8.48
C SER A 110 -4.29 -16.67 8.94
N LYS A 111 -5.38 -16.48 9.69
CA LYS A 111 -5.64 -15.19 10.34
C LYS A 111 -4.46 -14.93 11.29
N PRO A 112 -3.79 -13.77 11.22
CA PRO A 112 -2.77 -13.45 12.20
C PRO A 112 -3.43 -13.43 13.58
N ALA A 113 -2.93 -14.27 14.50
CA ALA A 113 -3.28 -14.15 15.90
C ALA A 113 -2.99 -12.70 16.34
N ALA A 114 -3.91 -12.09 17.08
CA ALA A 114 -3.71 -10.75 17.61
C ALA A 114 -2.38 -10.73 18.38
N ARG A 115 -1.34 -10.12 17.81
CA ARG A 115 -0.06 -9.97 18.52
C ARG A 115 -0.30 -8.99 19.65
N GLY A 116 -0.63 -9.52 20.83
CA GLY A 116 -0.42 -8.81 22.09
C GLY A 116 1.03 -8.33 22.10
N ARG A 117 1.22 -7.02 22.33
CA ARG A 117 2.54 -6.41 22.43
C ARG A 117 3.29 -7.11 23.56
N SER A 118 4.14 -8.08 23.23
CA SER A 118 5.06 -8.64 24.22
C SER A 118 6.05 -7.53 24.55
N ARG A 119 5.88 -6.94 25.74
CA ARG A 119 6.90 -6.08 26.35
C ARG A 119 8.15 -6.94 26.48
N ILE A 120 9.16 -6.64 25.67
CA ILE A 120 10.52 -7.14 25.91
C ILE A 120 10.92 -6.60 27.28
N SER A 121 10.74 -7.45 28.30
CA SER A 121 11.21 -7.24 29.65
C SER A 121 12.74 -7.29 29.60
N ARG A 122 13.37 -6.11 29.65
CA ARG A 122 14.80 -6.02 29.93
C ARG A 122 14.99 -6.43 31.39
N ARG A 123 15.53 -7.62 31.63
CA ARG A 123 16.10 -7.97 32.93
C ARG A 123 17.23 -6.97 33.24
N PRO A 124 17.26 -6.31 34.41
CA PRO A 124 18.45 -5.61 34.83
C PRO A 124 19.50 -6.64 35.27
N SER A 125 20.72 -6.47 34.78
CA SER A 125 21.93 -7.09 35.30
C SER A 125 22.33 -6.31 36.55
N GLY A 126 22.38 -6.98 37.70
CA GLY A 126 22.79 -6.40 38.98
C GLY A 126 22.53 -7.38 40.10
#